data_AF-A0A4R7RY74-F1
#
_entry.id   AF-A0A4R7RY74-F1
#
_cell.length_a   1.000
_cell.length_b   1.000
_cell.length_c   1.000
_cell.angle_alpha   90.00
_cell.angle_beta   90.00
_cell.angle_gamma   90.00
#
_symmetry.space_group_name_H-M   'P 1'
#
loop_
_entity.id
_entity.type
_entity.pdbx_description
1 polymer ?
#
loop_
_entity_poly.entity_id
_entity_poly.type
_entity_poly.pdbx_seq_one_letter_code
_entity_poly.pdbx_strand_id
1 'polypeptide(L)'
;MRRSILDPICSCFLARLIKGAFLLACILPLPASAHPADVTPLRILVERQQLELRFTFSLFTLARMMPLDKDQDHFLAPAELNAVKPALTQFLQKHVLIRINDHPTGLGTIARWEPLWPGSEPVDLRTADRSVDVFFTLPSAEVIANAWMEFTFFPQLGELASVQASYEQGTLVMQVPFTPHQPDYSYDTGFAVEDLFQKPAPASPPPTHSFWRLNLVNILIFVFIGGMVGLIFRKPRKGAPASTP
;
A
#
# COMPACT_ATOMS: atom_id res chain seq x y z
N MET A 1 -41.95 -87.23 -23.90
CA MET A 1 -42.57 -86.23 -23.00
C MET A 1 -41.53 -85.73 -22.01
N ARG A 2 -40.91 -84.57 -22.25
CA ARG A 2 -40.03 -83.85 -21.31
C ARG A 2 -40.55 -82.43 -21.24
N ARG A 3 -41.16 -82.06 -20.11
CA ARG A 3 -41.58 -80.67 -19.83
C ARG A 3 -40.36 -79.93 -19.30
N SER A 4 -39.89 -78.93 -20.03
CA SER A 4 -38.82 -78.03 -19.60
C SER A 4 -39.41 -77.01 -18.64
N ILE A 5 -39.00 -77.08 -17.37
CA ILE A 5 -39.29 -76.10 -16.31
C ILE A 5 -38.14 -75.11 -16.35
N LEU A 6 -38.35 -73.96 -17.00
CA LEU A 6 -37.44 -72.82 -16.94
C LEU A 6 -38.22 -71.69 -16.29
N ASP A 7 -37.88 -71.42 -15.03
CA ASP A 7 -38.52 -70.45 -14.17
C ASP A 7 -38.27 -69.00 -14.62
N PRO A 8 -39.28 -68.10 -14.56
CA PRO A 8 -39.17 -66.70 -14.96
C PRO A 8 -38.69 -65.81 -13.79
N ILE A 9 -37.58 -66.15 -13.14
CA ILE A 9 -37.09 -65.39 -11.96
C ILE A 9 -36.09 -64.28 -12.34
N CYS A 10 -35.56 -64.25 -13.57
CA CYS A 10 -34.35 -63.45 -13.85
C CYS A 10 -34.57 -62.01 -14.40
N SER A 11 -35.80 -61.56 -14.69
CA SER A 11 -36.03 -60.23 -15.32
C SER A 11 -36.31 -59.08 -14.34
N CYS A 12 -36.86 -59.33 -13.16
CA CYS A 12 -37.23 -58.26 -12.23
C CYS A 12 -36.03 -57.69 -11.43
N PHE A 13 -34.95 -58.47 -11.26
CA PHE A 13 -33.78 -58.03 -10.50
C PHE A 13 -32.89 -57.07 -11.29
N LEU A 14 -32.73 -57.30 -12.60
CA LEU A 14 -31.90 -56.46 -13.47
C LEU A 14 -32.45 -55.03 -13.60
N ALA A 15 -33.78 -54.87 -13.65
CA ALA A 15 -34.43 -53.58 -13.78
C ALA A 15 -34.32 -52.70 -12.52
N ARG A 16 -34.14 -53.28 -11.33
CA ARG A 16 -33.94 -52.53 -10.07
C ARG A 16 -32.52 -52.02 -9.91
N LEU A 17 -31.52 -52.79 -10.36
CA LEU A 17 -30.11 -52.38 -10.35
C LEU A 17 -29.84 -51.17 -11.27
N ILE A 18 -30.47 -51.13 -12.44
CA ILE A 18 -30.30 -50.03 -13.41
C ILE A 18 -30.88 -48.71 -12.87
N LYS A 19 -32.01 -48.74 -12.15
CA LYS A 19 -32.61 -47.53 -11.55
C LYS A 19 -31.79 -46.98 -10.38
N GLY A 20 -31.15 -47.85 -9.59
CA GLY A 20 -30.26 -47.42 -8.50
C GLY A 20 -28.98 -46.75 -8.99
N ALA A 21 -28.38 -47.26 -10.08
CA ALA A 21 -27.16 -46.69 -10.65
C ALA A 21 -27.37 -45.27 -11.22
N PHE A 22 -28.52 -44.99 -11.80
CA PHE A 22 -28.83 -43.65 -12.35
C PHE A 22 -29.00 -42.59 -11.27
N LEU A 23 -29.61 -42.95 -10.13
CA LEU A 23 -29.81 -42.02 -9.01
C LEU A 23 -28.50 -41.75 -8.26
N LEU A 24 -27.59 -42.73 -8.20
CA LEU A 24 -26.25 -42.55 -7.64
C LEU A 24 -25.34 -41.68 -8.53
N ALA A 25 -25.49 -41.76 -9.85
CA ALA A 25 -24.73 -40.93 -10.80
C ALA A 25 -25.10 -39.44 -10.73
N CYS A 26 -26.35 -39.10 -10.37
CA CYS A 26 -26.79 -37.72 -10.15
C CYS A 26 -26.33 -37.12 -8.81
N ILE A 27 -25.85 -37.94 -7.87
CA ILE A 27 -25.35 -37.49 -6.56
C ILE A 27 -23.82 -37.38 -6.55
N LEU A 28 -23.12 -37.82 -7.60
CA LEU A 28 -21.69 -37.58 -7.71
C LEU A 28 -21.48 -36.07 -7.82
N PRO A 29 -20.84 -35.43 -6.81
CA PRO A 29 -20.55 -34.02 -6.88
C PRO A 29 -19.60 -33.83 -8.05
N LEU A 30 -20.10 -33.25 -9.14
CA LEU A 30 -19.21 -32.69 -10.15
C LEU A 30 -18.26 -31.77 -9.40
N PRO A 31 -16.93 -31.88 -9.59
CA PRO A 31 -16.01 -30.92 -9.02
C PRO A 31 -16.41 -29.57 -9.60
N ALA A 32 -17.20 -28.82 -8.85
CA ALA A 32 -17.38 -27.41 -9.08
C ALA A 32 -15.99 -26.83 -8.84
N SER A 33 -15.22 -26.68 -9.92
CA SER A 33 -14.02 -25.88 -9.91
C SER A 33 -14.48 -24.47 -9.57
N ALA A 34 -14.59 -24.19 -8.27
CA ALA A 34 -14.72 -22.85 -7.76
C ALA A 34 -13.46 -22.14 -8.22
N HIS A 35 -13.61 -21.25 -9.20
CA HIS A 35 -12.53 -20.39 -9.64
C HIS A 35 -11.96 -19.70 -8.39
N PRO A 36 -10.62 -19.62 -8.25
CA PRO A 36 -10.04 -18.91 -7.11
C PRO A 36 -10.62 -17.51 -7.08
N ALA A 37 -11.11 -17.10 -5.91
CA ALA A 37 -11.60 -15.73 -5.72
C ALA A 37 -10.45 -14.77 -6.04
N ASP A 38 -10.75 -13.72 -6.81
CA ASP A 38 -9.79 -12.69 -7.16
C ASP A 38 -9.64 -11.77 -5.94
N VAL A 39 -8.70 -12.12 -5.06
CA VAL A 39 -8.43 -11.40 -3.81
C VAL A 39 -7.27 -10.45 -4.05
N THR A 40 -7.53 -9.16 -3.91
CA THR A 40 -6.49 -8.11 -3.94
C THR A 40 -6.08 -7.75 -2.52
N PRO A 41 -4.86 -8.06 -2.06
CA PRO A 41 -4.37 -7.59 -0.78
C PRO A 41 -4.20 -6.07 -0.77
N LEU A 42 -4.64 -5.43 0.31
CA LEU A 42 -4.41 -4.03 0.60
C LEU A 42 -3.85 -3.90 2.02
N ARG A 43 -2.68 -3.31 2.17
CA ARG A 43 -2.12 -2.95 3.47
C ARG A 43 -2.25 -1.46 3.68
N ILE A 44 -2.75 -1.06 4.84
CA ILE A 44 -3.03 0.32 5.22
C ILE A 44 -2.25 0.60 6.50
N LEU A 45 -1.12 1.31 6.39
CA LEU A 45 -0.37 1.76 7.56
C LEU A 45 -0.95 3.09 8.03
N VAL A 46 -1.43 3.11 9.26
CA VAL A 46 -2.11 4.26 9.87
C VAL A 46 -1.16 4.91 10.87
N GLU A 47 -0.64 6.07 10.53
CA GLU A 47 0.13 6.92 11.43
C GLU A 47 -0.68 8.16 11.83
N ARG A 48 -0.20 8.92 12.83
CA ARG A 48 -0.94 10.07 13.36
C ARG A 48 -1.29 11.12 12.31
N GLN A 49 -0.43 11.36 11.32
CA GLN A 49 -0.59 12.41 10.30
C GLN A 49 -0.32 11.88 8.88
N GLN A 50 -0.29 10.56 8.69
CA GLN A 50 0.04 9.95 7.42
C GLN A 50 -0.70 8.63 7.29
N LEU A 51 -1.28 8.40 6.11
CA LEU A 51 -1.84 7.12 5.72
C LEU A 51 -1.01 6.58 4.55
N GLU A 52 -0.44 5.38 4.70
CA GLU A 52 0.19 4.69 3.57
C GLU A 52 -0.66 3.53 3.10
N LEU A 53 -0.87 3.43 1.79
CA LEU A 53 -1.64 2.39 1.16
C LEU A 53 -0.71 1.59 0.26
N ARG A 54 -0.68 0.27 0.44
CA ARG A 54 0.03 -0.67 -0.44
C ARG A 54 -0.99 -1.64 -1.00
N PHE A 55 -1.29 -1.49 -2.28
CA PHE A 55 -2.07 -2.46 -3.03
C PHE A 55 -1.12 -3.50 -3.64
N THR A 56 -1.48 -4.78 -3.56
CA THR A 56 -0.80 -5.85 -4.29
C THR A 56 -1.75 -6.37 -5.36
N PHE A 57 -1.50 -6.02 -6.62
CA PHE A 57 -2.34 -6.48 -7.73
C PHE A 57 -1.68 -7.64 -8.47
N SER A 58 -2.43 -8.71 -8.71
CA SER A 58 -2.00 -9.73 -9.67
C SER A 58 -2.04 -9.16 -11.09
N LEU A 59 -1.19 -9.68 -11.99
CA LEU A 59 -1.24 -9.28 -13.41
C LEU A 59 -2.60 -9.58 -14.04
N PHE A 60 -3.28 -10.64 -13.58
CA PHE A 60 -4.63 -10.97 -14.02
C PHE A 60 -5.65 -9.90 -13.59
N THR A 61 -5.61 -9.47 -12.33
CA THR A 61 -6.45 -8.39 -11.81
C THR A 61 -6.18 -7.08 -12.57
N LEU A 62 -4.90 -6.74 -12.79
CA LEU A 62 -4.52 -5.55 -13.55
C LEU A 62 -5.04 -5.59 -14.99
N ALA A 63 -4.96 -6.76 -15.65
CA ALA A 63 -5.46 -6.94 -17.02
C ALA A 63 -6.98 -6.77 -17.14
N ARG A 64 -7.74 -7.01 -16.05
CA ARG A 64 -9.19 -6.70 -15.99
C ARG A 64 -9.48 -5.22 -15.84
N MET A 65 -8.61 -4.48 -15.14
CA MET A 65 -8.75 -3.03 -14.94
C MET A 65 -8.35 -2.24 -16.19
N MET A 66 -7.33 -2.70 -16.93
CA MET A 66 -6.81 -2.03 -18.12
C MET A 66 -5.99 -2.96 -19.03
N PRO A 67 -5.84 -2.62 -20.32
CA PRO A 67 -4.96 -3.36 -21.22
C PRO A 67 -3.49 -3.24 -20.79
N LEU A 68 -2.84 -4.38 -20.54
CA LEU A 68 -1.42 -4.45 -20.15
C LEU A 68 -0.50 -4.69 -21.35
N ASP A 69 -0.90 -5.59 -22.24
CA ASP A 69 -0.18 -6.04 -23.44
C ASP A 69 -0.68 -5.22 -24.64
N LYS A 70 0.14 -4.26 -25.09
CA LYS A 70 -0.28 -3.31 -26.13
C LYS A 70 -0.05 -3.86 -27.53
N ASP A 71 0.98 -4.69 -27.71
CA ASP A 71 1.33 -5.27 -29.01
C ASP A 71 0.71 -6.66 -29.23
N GLN A 72 0.04 -7.20 -28.22
CA GLN A 72 -0.71 -8.47 -28.23
C GLN A 72 0.20 -9.70 -28.42
N ASP A 73 1.46 -9.62 -28.00
CA ASP A 73 2.40 -10.73 -28.12
C ASP A 73 2.28 -11.77 -26.98
N HIS A 74 1.40 -11.51 -26.00
CA HIS A 74 1.17 -12.28 -24.78
C HIS A 74 2.32 -12.26 -23.76
N PHE A 75 3.33 -11.42 -23.98
CA PHE A 75 4.40 -11.15 -23.05
C PHE A 75 4.27 -9.72 -22.54
N LEU A 76 4.47 -9.54 -21.23
CA LEU A 76 4.50 -8.22 -20.65
C LEU A 76 5.95 -7.76 -20.53
N ALA A 77 6.36 -6.85 -21.40
CA ALA A 77 7.68 -6.24 -21.28
C ALA A 77 7.73 -5.27 -20.09
N PRO A 78 8.90 -5.09 -19.43
CA PRO A 78 9.01 -4.11 -18.33
C PRO A 78 8.64 -2.68 -18.73
N ALA A 79 8.89 -2.30 -19.99
CA ALA A 79 8.52 -0.98 -20.51
C ALA A 79 7.00 -0.80 -20.58
N GLU A 80 6.26 -1.83 -20.99
CA GLU A 80 4.80 -1.80 -21.04
C GLU A 80 4.20 -1.74 -19.64
N LEU A 81 4.68 -2.57 -18.71
CA LEU A 81 4.24 -2.52 -17.32
C LEU A 81 4.46 -1.12 -16.71
N ASN A 82 5.60 -0.48 -17.01
CA ASN A 82 5.86 0.89 -16.56
C ASN A 82 4.94 1.92 -17.24
N ALA A 83 4.58 1.71 -18.50
CA ALA A 83 3.67 2.58 -19.24
C ALA A 83 2.22 2.52 -18.73
N VAL A 84 1.86 1.49 -17.97
CA VAL A 84 0.53 1.31 -17.36
C VAL A 84 0.32 2.20 -16.12
N LYS A 85 1.39 2.61 -15.43
CA LYS A 85 1.30 3.38 -14.16
C LYS A 85 0.33 4.57 -14.20
N PRO A 86 0.34 5.45 -15.23
CA PRO A 86 -0.56 6.61 -15.26
C PRO A 86 -2.02 6.19 -15.39
N ALA A 87 -2.32 5.18 -16.23
CA ALA A 87 -3.66 4.66 -16.41
C ALA A 87 -4.18 3.99 -15.12
N LEU A 88 -3.34 3.21 -14.44
CA LEU A 88 -3.70 2.64 -13.13
C LEU A 88 -3.94 3.73 -12.08
N THR A 89 -3.06 4.74 -12.01
CA THR A 89 -3.25 5.86 -11.08
C THR A 89 -4.60 6.53 -11.30
N GLN A 90 -4.93 6.85 -12.55
CA GLN A 90 -6.20 7.48 -12.89
C GLN A 90 -7.40 6.59 -12.56
N PHE A 91 -7.30 5.29 -12.84
CA PHE A 91 -8.33 4.31 -12.50
C PHE A 91 -8.58 4.26 -11.00
N LEU A 92 -7.53 4.12 -10.19
CA LEU A 92 -7.64 4.06 -8.74
C LEU A 92 -8.14 5.38 -8.15
N GLN A 93 -7.68 6.53 -8.64
CA GLN A 93 -8.21 7.84 -8.22
C GLN A 93 -9.70 8.00 -8.49
N LYS A 94 -10.21 7.39 -9.57
CA LYS A 94 -11.64 7.43 -9.91
C LYS A 94 -12.46 6.48 -9.05
N HIS A 95 -11.90 5.32 -8.71
CA HIS A 95 -12.67 4.21 -8.14
C HIS A 95 -12.42 3.93 -6.66
N VAL A 96 -11.36 4.49 -6.08
CA VAL A 96 -11.04 4.41 -4.64
C VAL A 96 -11.34 5.77 -4.03
N LEU A 97 -12.43 5.84 -3.27
CA LEU A 97 -12.82 7.04 -2.55
C LEU A 97 -12.26 6.96 -1.14
N ILE A 98 -11.60 8.02 -0.70
CA ILE A 98 -11.01 8.10 0.65
C ILE A 98 -11.50 9.38 1.30
N ARG A 99 -11.85 9.27 2.59
CA ARG A 99 -12.09 10.42 3.45
C ARG A 99 -11.23 10.30 4.69
N ILE A 100 -10.54 11.38 5.03
CA ILE A 100 -9.76 11.50 6.27
C ILE A 100 -10.45 12.58 7.09
N ASN A 101 -10.87 12.27 8.31
CA ASN A 101 -11.64 13.18 9.16
C ASN A 101 -12.86 13.76 8.43
N ASP A 102 -13.64 12.90 7.74
CA ASP A 102 -14.79 13.27 6.92
C ASP A 102 -14.51 14.18 5.70
N HIS A 103 -13.25 14.57 5.46
CA HIS A 103 -12.85 15.35 4.30
C HIS A 103 -12.46 14.43 3.13
N PRO A 104 -13.02 14.61 1.92
CA PRO A 104 -12.58 13.87 0.74
C PRO A 104 -11.10 14.11 0.43
N THR A 105 -10.34 13.02 0.37
CA THR A 105 -8.90 13.05 0.11
C THR A 105 -8.61 12.22 -1.13
N GLY A 106 -7.90 12.82 -2.09
CA GLY A 106 -7.44 12.07 -3.26
C GLY A 106 -6.33 11.08 -2.88
N LEU A 107 -6.23 9.98 -3.64
CA LEU A 107 -5.18 8.97 -3.46
C LEU A 107 -3.74 9.52 -3.65
N GLY A 108 -3.60 10.67 -4.30
CA GLY A 108 -2.32 11.28 -4.64
C GLY A 108 -1.64 10.61 -5.83
N THR A 109 -0.31 10.64 -5.86
CA THR A 109 0.52 9.98 -6.89
C THR A 109 1.12 8.70 -6.35
N ILE A 110 1.44 7.74 -7.23
CA ILE A 110 2.15 6.52 -6.86
C ILE A 110 3.53 6.89 -6.27
N ALA A 111 3.74 6.56 -5.00
CA ALA A 111 5.01 6.76 -4.30
C ALA A 111 6.04 5.70 -4.70
N ARG A 112 5.60 4.44 -4.84
CA ARG A 112 6.45 3.31 -5.22
C ARG A 112 5.70 2.31 -6.08
N TRP A 113 6.41 1.71 -7.03
CA TRP A 113 5.92 0.69 -7.94
C TRP A 113 6.92 -0.45 -8.00
N GLU A 114 6.54 -1.63 -7.54
CA GLU A 114 7.46 -2.73 -7.32
C GLU A 114 6.89 -4.06 -7.84
N PRO A 115 7.36 -4.53 -8.99
CA PRO A 115 7.10 -5.90 -9.44
C PRO A 115 7.64 -6.91 -8.42
N LEU A 116 6.83 -7.87 -8.00
CA LEU A 116 7.20 -8.89 -7.01
C LEU A 116 7.85 -10.13 -7.62
N TRP A 117 8.60 -9.94 -8.71
CA TRP A 117 9.33 -11.02 -9.37
C TRP A 117 10.73 -10.57 -9.75
N PRO A 118 11.69 -11.49 -9.81
CA PRO A 118 13.07 -11.15 -10.10
C PRO A 118 13.23 -10.75 -11.57
N GLY A 119 14.08 -9.76 -11.80
CA GLY A 119 14.61 -9.43 -13.12
C GLY A 119 13.78 -8.44 -13.94
N SER A 120 14.26 -8.19 -15.14
CA SER A 120 13.67 -7.31 -16.14
C SER A 120 13.26 -8.08 -17.39
N GLU A 121 12.98 -9.38 -17.25
CA GLU A 121 12.59 -10.24 -18.37
C GLU A 121 11.10 -10.06 -18.66
N PRO A 122 10.68 -10.16 -19.94
CA PRO A 122 9.28 -10.21 -20.29
C PRO A 122 8.56 -11.39 -19.61
N VAL A 123 7.31 -11.18 -19.22
CA VAL A 123 6.52 -12.17 -18.47
C VAL A 123 5.39 -12.70 -19.34
N ASP A 124 5.29 -14.02 -19.55
CA ASP A 124 4.17 -14.63 -20.27
C ASP A 124 2.87 -14.52 -19.47
N LEU A 125 1.95 -13.66 -19.94
CA LEU A 125 0.69 -13.35 -19.27
C LEU A 125 -0.26 -14.55 -19.14
N ARG A 126 -0.06 -15.62 -19.91
CA ARG A 126 -0.93 -16.80 -19.89
C ARG A 126 -0.64 -17.75 -18.74
N THR A 127 0.56 -17.67 -18.17
CA THR A 127 1.05 -18.61 -17.15
C THR A 127 1.55 -17.92 -15.88
N ALA A 128 1.63 -16.59 -15.89
CA ALA A 128 2.20 -15.81 -14.82
C ALA A 128 1.24 -15.60 -13.65
N ASP A 129 1.46 -16.33 -12.56
CA ASP A 129 1.05 -15.90 -11.22
C ASP A 129 2.10 -14.92 -10.68
N ARG A 130 1.88 -13.64 -10.98
CA ARG A 130 2.80 -12.52 -10.71
C ARG A 130 2.00 -11.33 -10.22
N SER A 131 2.61 -10.56 -9.32
CA SER A 131 1.95 -9.43 -8.68
C SER A 131 2.85 -8.19 -8.63
N VAL A 132 2.23 -7.03 -8.56
CA VAL A 132 2.90 -5.74 -8.45
C VAL A 132 2.38 -5.02 -7.22
N ASP A 133 3.29 -4.52 -6.40
CA ASP A 133 2.96 -3.61 -5.32
C ASP A 133 2.90 -2.17 -5.82
N VAL A 134 1.85 -1.47 -5.41
CA VAL A 134 1.62 -0.05 -5.72
C VAL A 134 1.38 0.70 -4.42
N PHE A 135 2.25 1.66 -4.15
CA PHE A 135 2.23 2.43 -2.90
C PHE A 135 1.70 3.83 -3.12
N PHE A 136 0.88 4.30 -2.19
CA PHE A 136 0.41 5.68 -2.08
C PHE A 136 0.68 6.19 -0.67
N THR A 137 1.03 7.46 -0.57
CA THR A 137 1.24 8.14 0.70
C THR A 137 0.35 9.36 0.75
N LEU A 138 -0.52 9.42 1.75
CA LEU A 138 -1.50 10.48 1.95
C LEU A 138 -1.13 11.23 3.24
N PRO A 139 -0.38 12.34 3.15
CA PRO A 139 -0.11 13.17 4.31
C PRO A 139 -1.37 13.93 4.74
N SER A 140 -1.53 14.13 6.05
CA SER A 140 -2.60 14.91 6.67
C SER A 140 -1.99 16.01 7.53
N ALA A 141 -2.49 17.24 7.43
CA ALA A 141 -2.08 18.33 8.31
C ALA A 141 -2.58 18.13 9.75
N GLU A 142 -3.72 17.46 9.90
CA GLU A 142 -4.37 17.16 11.16
C GLU A 142 -4.12 15.71 11.58
N VAL A 143 -4.30 15.44 12.87
CA VAL A 143 -4.31 14.07 13.37
C VAL A 143 -5.45 13.30 12.69
N ILE A 144 -5.14 12.17 12.07
CA ILE A 144 -6.11 11.29 11.43
C ILE A 144 -6.94 10.65 12.55
N ALA A 145 -8.14 11.17 12.81
CA ALA A 145 -9.08 10.60 13.77
C ALA A 145 -9.81 9.39 13.16
N ASN A 146 -10.29 9.54 11.93
CA ASN A 146 -10.97 8.49 11.17
C ASN A 146 -10.47 8.45 9.72
N ALA A 147 -10.49 7.25 9.13
CA ALA A 147 -10.23 7.01 7.72
C ALA A 147 -11.35 6.13 7.15
N TRP A 148 -12.15 6.70 6.26
CA TRP A 148 -13.18 5.98 5.51
C TRP A 148 -12.71 5.71 4.10
N MET A 149 -13.01 4.51 3.58
CA MET A 149 -12.63 4.08 2.24
C MET A 149 -13.80 3.36 1.56
N GLU A 150 -14.00 3.61 0.28
CA GLU A 150 -14.98 2.91 -0.57
C GLU A 150 -14.35 2.51 -1.91
N PHE A 151 -14.69 1.31 -2.38
CA PHE A 151 -14.28 0.76 -3.68
C PHE A 151 -15.46 0.62 -4.64
N THR A 152 -15.38 1.34 -5.76
CA THR A 152 -16.43 1.32 -6.79
C THR A 152 -16.03 0.54 -8.05
N PHE A 153 -14.84 -0.08 -8.08
CA PHE A 153 -14.35 -0.83 -9.24
C PHE A 153 -14.82 -2.29 -9.32
N PHE A 154 -15.53 -2.80 -8.30
CA PHE A 154 -16.00 -4.20 -8.28
C PHE A 154 -16.76 -4.65 -9.54
N PRO A 155 -17.62 -3.82 -10.18
CA PRO A 155 -18.29 -4.21 -11.43
C PRO A 155 -17.34 -4.55 -12.58
N GLN A 156 -16.09 -4.06 -12.56
CA GLN A 156 -15.08 -4.34 -13.58
C GLN A 156 -14.30 -5.64 -13.28
N LEU A 157 -14.17 -6.00 -12.00
CA LEU A 157 -13.46 -7.21 -11.57
C LEU A 157 -14.37 -8.45 -11.51
N GLY A 158 -15.67 -8.24 -11.33
CA GLY A 158 -16.69 -9.30 -11.24
C GLY A 158 -17.16 -9.56 -9.81
N GLU A 159 -18.22 -10.36 -9.67
CA GLU A 159 -18.93 -10.58 -8.40
C GLU A 159 -18.11 -11.32 -7.34
N LEU A 160 -17.10 -12.09 -7.77
CA LEU A 160 -16.23 -12.87 -6.87
C LEU A 160 -14.95 -12.11 -6.47
N ALA A 161 -14.79 -10.87 -6.93
CA ALA A 161 -13.64 -10.06 -6.58
C ALA A 161 -13.79 -9.51 -5.15
N SER A 162 -12.69 -9.49 -4.41
CA SER A 162 -12.62 -8.89 -3.08
C SER A 162 -11.30 -8.16 -2.87
N VAL A 163 -11.32 -7.15 -1.99
CA VAL A 163 -10.11 -6.50 -1.50
C VAL A 163 -9.95 -6.90 -0.05
N GLN A 164 -8.86 -7.57 0.30
CA GLN A 164 -8.55 -7.94 1.67
C GLN A 164 -7.67 -6.86 2.29
N ALA A 165 -8.28 -5.91 3.01
CA ALA A 165 -7.55 -4.84 3.65
C ALA A 165 -7.02 -5.26 5.03
N SER A 166 -5.83 -4.77 5.37
CA SER A 166 -5.18 -4.91 6.68
C SER A 166 -4.78 -3.52 7.17
N TYR A 167 -5.51 -3.01 8.16
CA TYR A 167 -5.19 -1.76 8.86
C TYR A 167 -4.17 -2.05 9.95
N GLU A 168 -3.03 -1.36 9.89
CA GLU A 168 -1.93 -1.51 10.82
C GLU A 168 -1.66 -0.20 11.55
N GLN A 169 -1.80 -0.22 12.87
CA GLN A 169 -1.58 0.93 13.75
C GLN A 169 -0.72 0.49 14.94
N GLY A 170 0.60 0.71 14.84
CA GLY A 170 1.56 0.20 15.83
C GLY A 170 1.57 -1.33 15.85
N THR A 171 1.13 -1.93 16.97
CA THR A 171 1.00 -3.39 17.10
C THR A 171 -0.40 -3.92 16.80
N LEU A 172 -1.36 -3.01 16.59
CA LEU A 172 -2.74 -3.38 16.26
C LEU A 172 -2.84 -3.68 14.77
N VAL A 173 -3.39 -4.85 14.44
CA VAL A 173 -3.68 -5.26 13.06
C VAL A 173 -5.15 -5.65 12.98
N MET A 174 -5.89 -5.02 12.07
CA MET A 174 -7.31 -5.30 11.82
C MET A 174 -7.51 -5.63 10.35
N GLN A 175 -8.15 -6.78 10.09
CA GLN A 175 -8.46 -7.21 8.73
C GLN A 175 -9.91 -6.91 8.38
N VAL A 176 -10.13 -6.30 7.22
CA VAL A 176 -11.45 -5.92 6.72
C VAL A 176 -11.58 -6.36 5.26
N PRO A 177 -12.48 -7.29 4.95
CA PRO A 177 -12.78 -7.64 3.57
C PRO A 177 -13.74 -6.63 2.94
N PHE A 178 -13.40 -6.13 1.75
CA PHE A 178 -14.31 -5.37 0.91
C PHE A 178 -14.83 -6.26 -0.21
N THR A 179 -16.14 -6.18 -0.46
CA THR A 179 -16.84 -6.99 -1.46
C THR A 179 -17.83 -6.12 -2.23
N PRO A 180 -18.40 -6.59 -3.35
CA PRO A 180 -19.44 -5.83 -4.06
C PRO A 180 -20.66 -5.47 -3.18
N HIS A 181 -20.94 -6.25 -2.12
CA HIS A 181 -22.05 -6.01 -1.20
C HIS A 181 -21.68 -5.17 0.02
N GLN A 182 -20.37 -5.05 0.31
CA GLN A 182 -19.82 -4.27 1.41
C GLN A 182 -18.58 -3.53 0.86
N PRO A 183 -18.79 -2.50 0.02
CA PRO A 183 -17.72 -1.84 -0.71
C PRO A 183 -17.00 -0.76 0.11
N ASP A 184 -17.52 -0.43 1.29
CA ASP A 184 -17.01 0.66 2.13
C ASP A 184 -16.77 0.24 3.59
N TYR A 185 -15.89 0.98 4.25
CA TYR A 185 -15.57 0.80 5.67
C TYR A 185 -15.01 2.07 6.28
N SER A 186 -15.38 2.35 7.54
CA SER A 186 -14.83 3.44 8.34
C SER A 186 -13.95 2.89 9.45
N TYR A 187 -12.68 3.27 9.47
CA TYR A 187 -11.73 2.93 10.52
C TYR A 187 -11.54 4.12 11.47
N ASP A 188 -11.86 3.91 12.75
CA ASP A 188 -11.55 4.87 13.82
C ASP A 188 -10.16 4.53 14.38
N THR A 189 -9.26 5.51 14.38
CA THR A 189 -7.89 5.32 14.85
C THR A 189 -7.75 5.50 16.37
N GLY A 190 -8.70 6.15 17.04
CA GLY A 190 -8.57 6.56 18.43
C GLY A 190 -7.51 7.64 18.73
N PHE A 191 -6.72 8.11 17.75
CA PHE A 191 -5.65 9.09 18.00
C PHE A 191 -6.18 10.42 18.57
N ALA A 192 -7.34 10.89 18.11
CA ALA A 192 -7.95 12.12 18.62
C ALA A 192 -8.35 12.02 20.10
N VAL A 193 -8.67 10.82 20.58
CA VAL A 193 -9.03 10.58 21.98
C VAL A 193 -7.78 10.59 22.87
N GLU A 194 -6.66 10.03 22.41
CA GLU A 194 -5.40 10.03 23.15
C GLU A 194 -4.91 11.45 23.47
N ASP A 195 -5.06 12.39 22.53
CA ASP A 195 -4.62 13.77 22.70
C ASP A 195 -5.40 14.51 23.79
N LEU A 196 -6.64 14.11 24.08
CA LEU A 196 -7.41 14.62 25.21
C LEU A 196 -6.86 14.13 26.56
N PHE A 197 -6.19 12.98 26.58
CA PHE A 197 -5.64 12.36 27.80
C PHE A 197 -4.14 12.59 27.97
N GLN A 198 -3.44 13.15 26.98
CA GLN A 198 -2.06 13.57 27.16
C GLN A 198 -2.00 14.73 28.15
N LYS A 199 -1.55 14.42 29.37
CA LYS A 199 -1.21 15.43 30.37
C LYS A 199 -0.25 16.43 29.71
N PRO A 200 -0.54 17.75 29.73
CA PRO A 200 0.33 18.74 29.13
C PRO A 200 1.75 18.48 29.62
N ALA A 201 2.69 18.32 28.68
CA ALA A 201 4.09 18.21 29.05
C ALA A 201 4.41 19.37 30.01
N PRO A 202 5.06 19.11 31.16
CA PRO A 202 5.39 20.18 32.09
C PRO A 202 6.08 21.27 31.29
N ALA A 203 5.54 22.48 31.36
CA ALA A 203 6.03 23.62 30.59
C ALA A 203 7.55 23.63 30.69
N SER A 204 8.23 23.59 29.54
CA SER A 204 9.69 23.60 29.53
C SER A 204 10.13 24.75 30.42
N PRO A 205 11.03 24.52 31.41
CA PRO A 205 11.45 25.57 32.30
C PRO A 205 11.92 26.74 31.43
N PRO A 206 11.55 27.99 31.78
CA PRO A 206 11.93 29.15 30.99
C PRO A 206 13.43 29.06 30.72
N PRO A 207 13.89 29.32 29.48
CA PRO A 207 15.28 29.16 29.12
C PRO A 207 16.12 29.91 30.15
N THR A 208 16.84 29.16 30.99
CA THR A 208 17.72 29.75 31.99
C THR A 208 18.78 30.48 31.19
N HIS A 209 18.65 31.80 31.05
CA HIS A 209 19.55 32.67 30.32
C HIS A 209 20.93 32.69 31.00
N SER A 210 21.67 31.58 30.90
CA SER A 210 23.05 31.43 31.39
C SER A 210 24.07 31.59 30.24
N PHE A 211 23.62 31.62 28.99
CA PHE A 211 24.51 31.71 27.83
C PHE A 211 25.13 33.11 27.62
N TRP A 212 24.50 34.18 28.11
CA TRP A 212 25.03 35.54 27.95
C TRP A 212 26.20 35.87 28.89
N ARG A 213 26.40 35.11 29.98
CA ARG A 213 27.55 35.35 30.88
C ARG A 213 28.84 34.69 30.40
N LEU A 214 28.77 33.58 29.66
CA LEU A 214 29.96 32.90 29.13
C LEU A 214 30.52 33.56 27.86
N ASN A 215 29.69 34.19 27.03
CA ASN A 215 30.17 34.83 25.80
C ASN A 215 30.91 36.16 26.04
N LEU A 216 30.56 36.95 27.06
CA LEU A 216 31.29 38.20 27.34
C LEU A 216 32.74 37.94 27.78
N VAL A 217 32.99 36.89 28.56
CA VAL A 217 34.35 36.53 29.01
C VAL A 217 35.20 36.03 27.83
N ASN A 218 34.64 35.17 26.97
CA ASN A 218 35.36 34.67 25.81
C ASN A 218 35.66 35.78 24.79
N ILE A 219 34.73 36.71 24.54
CA ILE A 219 34.97 37.85 23.64
C ILE A 219 36.09 38.75 24.19
N LEU A 220 36.14 39.01 25.50
CA LEU A 220 37.20 39.80 26.13
C LEU A 220 38.58 39.15 25.98
N ILE A 221 38.67 37.82 26.13
CA ILE A 221 39.93 37.07 25.95
C ILE A 221 40.41 37.14 24.49
N PHE A 222 39.52 36.97 23.52
CA PHE A 222 39.88 37.04 22.10
C PHE A 222 40.36 38.44 21.66
N VAL A 223 39.75 39.51 22.17
CA VAL A 223 40.20 40.89 21.89
C VAL A 223 41.58 41.16 22.48
N PHE A 224 41.86 40.68 23.69
CA PHE A 224 43.16 40.88 24.34
C PHE A 224 44.30 40.13 23.62
N ILE A 225 44.06 38.87 23.22
CA ILE A 225 45.05 38.07 22.50
C ILE A 225 45.27 38.62 21.08
N GLY A 226 44.20 39.00 20.37
CA GLY A 226 44.30 39.60 19.03
C GLY A 226 45.05 40.94 19.01
N GLY A 227 44.82 41.80 20.02
CA GLY A 227 45.51 43.08 20.15
C GLY A 227 47.03 42.95 20.39
N MET A 228 47.45 41.97 21.19
CA MET A 228 48.87 41.70 21.45
C MET A 228 49.62 41.22 20.20
N VAL A 229 49.02 40.33 19.40
CA VAL A 229 49.66 39.83 18.17
C VAL A 229 49.79 40.93 17.11
N GLY A 230 48.82 41.85 17.01
CA GLY A 230 48.90 42.98 16.08
C GLY A 230 50.03 43.98 16.37
N LEU A 231 50.46 44.10 17.62
CA LEU A 231 51.60 44.96 18.01
C LEU A 231 52.96 44.34 17.66
N ILE A 232 53.08 43.01 17.66
CA ILE A 232 54.34 42.32 17.33
C ILE A 232 54.62 42.34 15.82
N PHE A 233 53.58 42.33 14.98
CA PHE A 233 53.73 42.26 13.51
C PHE A 233 53.58 43.60 12.78
N ARG A 234 53.76 44.74 13.44
CA ARG A 234 53.82 46.05 12.77
C ARG A 234 55.08 46.15 11.90
N LYS A 235 54.93 45.67 10.66
CA LYS A 235 55.93 45.75 9.59
C LYS A 235 56.35 47.22 9.41
N PRO A 236 57.65 47.56 9.48
CA PRO A 236 58.09 48.94 9.30
C PRO A 236 57.70 49.44 7.91
N ARG A 237 57.01 50.60 7.87
CA ARG A 237 56.62 51.28 6.62
C ARG A 237 57.90 51.71 5.90
N LYS A 238 58.25 51.02 4.80
CA LYS A 238 59.25 51.48 3.83
C LYS A 238 58.66 52.68 3.08
N GLY A 239 59.14 53.87 3.42
CA GLY A 239 58.73 55.11 2.77
C GLY A 239 59.06 56.34 3.60
N ALA A 240 60.32 56.48 4.01
CA ALA A 240 60.85 57.78 4.40
C ALA A 240 61.51 58.38 3.14
N PRO A 241 61.07 59.56 2.66
CA PRO A 241 61.69 60.22 1.52
C PRO A 241 63.09 60.74 1.88
N ALA A 242 64.02 60.61 0.94
CA ALA A 242 65.39 61.09 1.07
C ALA A 242 65.42 62.63 1.12
N SER A 243 65.98 63.19 2.19
CA SER A 243 66.34 64.60 2.29
C SER A 243 67.47 64.91 1.30
N THR A 244 67.25 65.88 0.42
CA THR A 244 68.29 66.46 -0.47
C THR A 244 68.78 67.79 0.15
N PRO A 245 70.10 68.07 0.10
CA PRO A 245 70.69 69.34 0.56
C PRO A 245 70.36 70.53 -0.34
#